data_AF-A0A6L7C9A8-F1
#
_entry.id   AF-A0A6L7C9A8-F1
#
_cell.length_a   1.000
_cell.length_b   1.000
_cell.length_c   1.000
_cell.angle_alpha   90.00
_cell.angle_beta   90.00
_cell.angle_gamma   90.00
#
_symmetry.space_group_name_H-M   'P 1'
#
loop_
_entity.id
_entity.type
_entity.pdbx_description
1 polymer ?
#
loop_
_entity_poly.entity_id
_entity_poly.type
_entity_poly.pdbx_seq_one_letter_code
_entity_poly.pdbx_strand_id
1 'polypeptide(L)'
;TFAVPMEQVVRIHASSGTTGKPTVVGYTQNDIDNWANIVARSLRAAGGTPKDKIHVAYGYGLFTGGLGAHYGAERLGATVIPMSGGQTEKQAQLIRDFQPDMIMVTPSYCLNLIEELERQLGGDASGCSLRVGVFGAEPWTQAMRKEIERRLGITALDIYGLSEVMGPGVAMECLETTDGPTIWEDHFYPEIVNPHDGTPLADGEHGELLFTTLTKEALPVIRYRTRDLTRLLPGTARTMRRMDRISGRSDDMLIIRGVNVFPSQLEEEIVKFEHLSPHYQLEVNRRGHLDSLSVKVELKESSLTLTHEQRCQVCHQLRHRIKSMVGISTDVMIVNCGSIPRSEGKACRVFDLRNIVGA
;
A
#
# COMPACT_ATOMS: atom_id res chain seq x y z
N THR A 1 -2.52 12.22 -20.28
CA THR A 1 -3.81 12.66 -20.82
C THR A 1 -4.75 11.48 -20.79
N PHE A 2 -6.04 11.70 -20.52
CA PHE A 2 -7.05 10.64 -20.48
C PHE A 2 -7.49 10.25 -21.89
N ALA A 3 -8.05 9.04 -22.04
CA ALA A 3 -8.61 8.56 -23.31
C ALA A 3 -10.02 9.11 -23.60
N VAL A 4 -10.57 9.90 -22.69
CA VAL A 4 -11.85 10.61 -22.80
C VAL A 4 -11.66 12.11 -22.51
N PRO A 5 -12.57 12.99 -22.97
CA PRO A 5 -12.60 14.39 -22.57
C PRO A 5 -12.66 14.56 -21.04
N MET A 6 -11.99 15.58 -20.50
CA MET A 6 -11.93 15.80 -19.04
C MET A 6 -13.32 15.99 -18.40
N GLU A 7 -14.29 16.53 -19.14
CA GLU A 7 -15.70 16.67 -18.70
C GLU A 7 -16.40 15.33 -18.43
N GLN A 8 -15.91 14.21 -18.98
CA GLN A 8 -16.43 12.87 -18.71
C GLN A 8 -15.75 12.18 -17.52
N VAL A 9 -14.66 12.75 -17.01
CA VAL A 9 -13.92 12.22 -15.86
C VAL A 9 -14.56 12.74 -14.57
N VAL A 10 -15.20 11.84 -13.83
CA VAL A 10 -15.92 12.19 -12.59
C VAL A 10 -15.07 11.99 -11.33
N ARG A 11 -13.91 11.35 -11.44
CA ARG A 11 -12.99 11.09 -10.33
C ARG A 11 -11.54 11.19 -10.75
N ILE A 12 -10.74 11.79 -9.87
CA ILE A 12 -9.28 11.71 -9.91
C ILE A 12 -8.79 11.05 -8.63
N HIS A 13 -7.86 10.12 -8.78
CA HIS A 13 -7.02 9.60 -7.70
C HIS A 13 -5.55 9.84 -8.05
N ALA A 14 -4.67 9.73 -7.04
CA ALA A 14 -3.24 9.85 -7.25
C ALA A 14 -2.45 8.91 -6.35
N SER A 15 -1.37 8.37 -6.89
CA SER A 15 -0.36 7.62 -6.15
C SER A 15 0.99 8.34 -6.21
N SER A 16 1.92 7.92 -5.36
CA SER A 16 3.29 8.43 -5.35
C SER A 16 4.00 8.07 -6.65
N GLY A 17 4.40 9.07 -7.45
CA GLY A 17 5.17 8.87 -8.67
C GLY A 17 6.68 8.86 -8.43
N THR A 18 7.46 8.38 -9.39
CA THR A 18 8.93 8.29 -9.30
C THR A 18 9.62 9.65 -9.30
N THR A 19 9.00 10.71 -9.83
CA THR A 19 9.65 12.02 -10.06
C THR A 19 9.05 13.13 -9.20
N GLY A 20 8.60 12.83 -7.98
CA GLY A 20 7.93 13.75 -7.04
C GLY A 20 6.53 14.22 -7.45
N LYS A 21 6.23 14.29 -8.75
CA LYS A 21 4.88 14.45 -9.28
C LYS A 21 4.07 13.17 -9.04
N PRO A 22 2.88 13.25 -8.43
CA PRO A 22 2.01 12.09 -8.27
C PRO A 22 1.64 11.48 -9.63
N THR A 23 1.54 10.15 -9.68
CA THR A 23 0.91 9.47 -10.81
C THR A 23 -0.59 9.67 -10.68
N VAL A 24 -1.17 10.44 -11.60
CA VAL A 24 -2.60 10.79 -11.60
C VAL A 24 -3.39 9.80 -12.44
N VAL A 25 -4.49 9.30 -11.89
CA VAL A 25 -5.42 8.39 -12.58
C VAL A 25 -6.83 8.97 -12.55
N GLY A 26 -7.62 8.65 -13.58
CA GLY A 26 -8.96 9.18 -13.78
C GLY A 26 -9.96 8.08 -14.09
N TYR A 27 -11.24 8.36 -13.81
CA TYR A 27 -12.35 7.42 -13.96
C TYR A 27 -13.56 8.16 -14.54
N THR A 28 -14.20 7.57 -15.55
CA THR A 28 -15.57 7.94 -15.93
C THR A 28 -16.58 7.48 -14.88
N GLN A 29 -17.84 7.86 -15.03
CA GLN A 29 -18.89 7.31 -14.17
C GLN A 29 -18.99 5.78 -14.31
N ASN A 30 -18.90 5.25 -15.53
CA ASN A 30 -18.93 3.81 -15.77
C ASN A 30 -17.71 3.09 -15.15
N ASP A 31 -16.53 3.71 -15.19
CA ASP A 31 -15.35 3.18 -14.50
C ASP A 31 -15.58 3.06 -12.98
N ILE A 32 -16.20 4.07 -12.35
CA ILE A 32 -16.56 4.03 -10.92
C ILE A 32 -17.57 2.92 -10.64
N ASP A 33 -18.59 2.77 -11.48
CA ASP A 33 -19.60 1.73 -11.32
C ASP A 33 -19.02 0.32 -11.47
N ASN A 34 -18.12 0.12 -12.45
CA ASN A 34 -17.37 -1.11 -12.62
C ASN A 34 -16.49 -1.39 -11.40
N TRP A 35 -15.73 -0.39 -10.93
CA TRP A 35 -14.87 -0.56 -9.77
C TRP A 35 -15.66 -0.97 -8.52
N ALA A 36 -16.79 -0.31 -8.25
CA ALA A 36 -17.68 -0.64 -7.14
C ALA A 36 -18.18 -2.10 -7.25
N ASN A 37 -18.61 -2.53 -8.44
CA ASN A 37 -19.04 -3.92 -8.68
C ASN A 37 -17.94 -4.94 -8.42
N ILE A 38 -16.71 -4.65 -8.85
CA ILE A 38 -15.56 -5.53 -8.70
C ILE A 38 -15.15 -5.64 -7.22
N VAL A 39 -15.12 -4.54 -6.47
CA VAL A 39 -14.83 -4.59 -5.03
C VAL A 39 -15.96 -5.27 -4.26
N ALA A 40 -17.23 -5.05 -4.63
CA ALA A 40 -18.36 -5.81 -4.07
C ALA A 40 -18.24 -7.32 -4.34
N ARG A 41 -17.85 -7.71 -5.56
CA ARG A 41 -17.54 -9.11 -5.93
C ARG A 41 -16.41 -9.67 -5.06
N SER A 42 -15.38 -8.87 -4.80
CA SER A 42 -14.24 -9.22 -3.96
C SER A 42 -14.67 -9.46 -2.51
N LEU A 43 -15.46 -8.55 -1.94
CA LEU A 43 -16.01 -8.71 -0.59
C LEU A 43 -16.94 -9.92 -0.48
N ARG A 44 -17.72 -10.22 -1.51
CA ARG A 44 -18.52 -11.45 -1.54
C ARG A 44 -17.63 -12.71 -1.57
N ALA A 45 -16.53 -12.70 -2.32
CA ALA A 45 -15.54 -13.79 -2.30
C ALA A 45 -14.87 -13.94 -0.92
N ALA A 46 -14.77 -12.86 -0.16
CA ALA A 46 -14.34 -12.85 1.24
C ALA A 46 -15.42 -13.32 2.24
N GLY A 47 -16.59 -13.74 1.76
CA GLY A 47 -17.73 -14.14 2.58
C GLY A 47 -18.50 -12.98 3.21
N GLY A 48 -18.42 -11.78 2.62
CA GLY A 48 -19.25 -10.63 2.98
C GLY A 48 -20.63 -10.68 2.33
N THR A 49 -21.60 -10.09 3.01
CA THR A 49 -23.02 -10.07 2.66
C THR A 49 -23.64 -8.69 2.97
N PRO A 50 -24.86 -8.40 2.48
CA PRO A 50 -25.56 -7.16 2.83
C PRO A 50 -25.89 -7.00 4.33
N LYS A 51 -25.76 -8.06 5.14
CA LYS A 51 -26.03 -8.00 6.58
C LYS A 51 -24.83 -7.54 7.39
N ASP A 52 -23.63 -7.62 6.81
CA ASP A 52 -22.40 -7.31 7.51
C ASP A 52 -22.23 -5.78 7.65
N LYS A 53 -21.57 -5.38 8.75
CA LYS A 53 -21.00 -4.04 8.91
C LYS A 53 -19.51 -4.12 8.63
N ILE A 54 -19.03 -3.25 7.73
CA ILE A 54 -17.65 -3.27 7.25
C ILE A 54 -16.91 -2.03 7.75
N HIS A 55 -15.90 -2.25 8.60
CA HIS A 55 -15.01 -1.21 9.11
C HIS A 55 -13.91 -0.91 8.09
N VAL A 56 -14.02 0.23 7.40
CA VAL A 56 -13.06 0.65 6.38
C VAL A 56 -12.01 1.57 6.99
N ALA A 57 -10.83 1.01 7.27
CA ALA A 57 -9.67 1.70 7.84
C ALA A 57 -8.54 1.97 6.83
N TYR A 58 -8.79 1.75 5.53
CA TYR A 58 -7.95 2.31 4.47
C TYR A 58 -8.12 3.83 4.39
N GLY A 59 -7.04 4.56 4.08
CA GLY A 59 -7.06 6.01 3.99
C GLY A 59 -8.01 6.54 2.90
N TYR A 60 -8.88 7.48 3.27
CA TYR A 60 -9.74 8.22 2.35
C TYR A 60 -9.03 9.47 1.83
N GLY A 61 -9.20 9.75 0.54
CA GLY A 61 -8.60 10.90 -0.15
C GLY A 61 -8.13 10.53 -1.55
N LEU A 62 -6.97 11.05 -1.95
CA LEU A 62 -6.37 10.74 -3.26
C LEU A 62 -5.94 9.27 -3.39
N PHE A 63 -5.67 8.59 -2.27
CA PHE A 63 -5.42 7.16 -2.26
C PHE A 63 -6.67 6.36 -2.66
N THR A 64 -6.50 5.39 -3.56
CA THR A 64 -7.61 4.56 -4.08
C THR A 64 -8.19 3.61 -3.04
N GLY A 65 -7.45 3.26 -1.98
CA GLY A 65 -7.84 2.25 -1.01
C GLY A 65 -9.16 2.56 -0.29
N GLY A 66 -9.26 3.72 0.37
CA GLY A 66 -10.43 4.07 1.19
C GLY A 66 -11.71 4.17 0.37
N LEU A 67 -11.70 4.97 -0.71
CA LEU A 67 -12.88 5.15 -1.56
C LEU A 67 -13.22 3.88 -2.36
N GLY A 68 -12.24 3.10 -2.83
CA GLY A 68 -12.51 1.83 -3.50
C GLY A 68 -13.20 0.82 -2.60
N ALA A 69 -12.67 0.64 -1.39
CA ALA A 69 -13.29 -0.18 -0.34
C ALA A 69 -14.71 0.30 0.00
N HIS A 70 -14.89 1.62 0.15
CA HIS A 70 -16.18 2.24 0.44
C HIS A 70 -17.24 1.89 -0.60
N TYR A 71 -16.99 2.22 -1.88
CA TYR A 71 -17.96 1.99 -2.95
C TYR A 71 -18.27 0.51 -3.14
N GLY A 72 -17.28 -0.37 -2.95
CA GLY A 72 -17.51 -1.81 -2.98
C GLY A 72 -18.38 -2.33 -1.85
N ALA A 73 -18.13 -1.87 -0.62
CA ALA A 73 -18.92 -2.25 0.55
C ALA A 73 -20.36 -1.72 0.45
N GLU A 74 -20.54 -0.49 -0.01
CA GLU A 74 -21.86 0.11 -0.27
C GLU A 74 -22.59 -0.64 -1.39
N ARG A 75 -21.91 -0.95 -2.50
CA ARG A 75 -22.48 -1.71 -3.62
C ARG A 75 -22.84 -3.15 -3.24
N LEU A 76 -22.12 -3.76 -2.30
CA LEU A 76 -22.49 -5.06 -1.71
C LEU A 76 -23.81 -4.97 -0.93
N GLY A 77 -24.22 -3.78 -0.49
CA GLY A 77 -25.37 -3.56 0.38
C GLY A 77 -25.04 -3.67 1.87
N ALA A 78 -23.76 -3.73 2.23
CA ALA A 78 -23.30 -3.80 3.61
C ALA A 78 -23.36 -2.42 4.29
N THR A 79 -23.42 -2.40 5.62
CA THR A 79 -23.30 -1.15 6.38
C THR A 79 -21.85 -0.69 6.42
N VAL A 80 -21.52 0.45 5.83
CA VAL A 80 -20.15 0.97 5.79
C VAL A 80 -19.85 1.82 7.03
N ILE A 81 -18.74 1.53 7.73
CA ILE A 81 -18.17 2.39 8.76
C ILE A 81 -16.91 3.05 8.17
N PRO A 82 -17.00 4.29 7.66
CA PRO A 82 -15.93 4.95 6.92
C PRO A 82 -14.90 5.62 7.86
N MET A 83 -14.14 4.81 8.59
CA MET A 83 -13.23 5.31 9.63
C MET A 83 -11.97 6.01 9.08
N SER A 84 -11.49 5.59 7.90
CA SER A 84 -10.19 6.01 7.36
C SER A 84 -9.00 5.53 8.20
N GLY A 85 -7.79 5.95 7.84
CA GLY A 85 -6.57 5.60 8.58
C GLY A 85 -6.30 6.53 9.78
N GLY A 86 -5.62 6.00 10.80
CA GLY A 86 -5.22 6.75 12.00
C GLY A 86 -6.22 6.68 13.14
N GLN A 87 -6.02 7.51 14.18
CA GLN A 87 -6.87 7.55 15.38
C GLN A 87 -7.08 6.17 16.04
N THR A 88 -5.99 5.40 16.25
CA THR A 88 -6.03 3.99 16.67
C THR A 88 -6.92 3.73 17.90
N GLU A 89 -6.82 4.56 18.94
CA GLU A 89 -7.65 4.44 20.15
C GLU A 89 -9.15 4.55 19.85
N LYS A 90 -9.52 5.50 18.98
CA LYS A 90 -10.89 5.68 18.51
C LYS A 90 -11.34 4.52 17.62
N GLN A 91 -10.47 3.97 16.76
CA GLN A 91 -10.83 2.79 15.98
C GLN A 91 -11.19 1.59 16.88
N ALA A 92 -10.36 1.31 17.88
CA ALA A 92 -10.60 0.22 18.82
C ALA A 92 -11.90 0.44 19.61
N GLN A 93 -12.16 1.68 20.04
CA GLN A 93 -13.44 2.04 20.65
C GLN A 93 -14.62 1.75 19.70
N LEU A 94 -14.56 2.21 18.45
CA LEU A 94 -15.66 2.01 17.51
C LEU A 94 -15.86 0.56 17.09
N ILE A 95 -14.80 -0.26 17.05
CA ILE A 95 -14.93 -1.70 16.83
C ILE A 95 -15.71 -2.34 17.98
N ARG A 96 -15.45 -1.94 19.23
CA ARG A 96 -16.22 -2.43 20.38
C ARG A 96 -17.68 -1.96 20.35
N ASP A 97 -17.90 -0.68 20.04
CA ASP A 97 -19.22 -0.05 20.15
C ASP A 97 -20.13 -0.44 18.97
N PHE A 98 -19.60 -0.46 17.75
CA PHE A 98 -20.37 -0.77 16.55
C PHE A 98 -20.37 -2.26 16.19
N GLN A 99 -19.45 -3.03 16.77
CA GLN A 99 -19.32 -4.47 16.56
C GLN A 99 -19.33 -4.88 15.08
N PRO A 100 -18.39 -4.37 14.24
CA PRO A 100 -18.32 -4.72 12.83
C PRO A 100 -18.00 -6.20 12.61
N ASP A 101 -18.51 -6.75 11.51
CA ASP A 101 -18.33 -8.16 11.14
C ASP A 101 -17.05 -8.35 10.29
N MET A 102 -16.66 -7.31 9.54
CA MET A 102 -15.47 -7.33 8.69
C MET A 102 -14.65 -6.04 8.84
N ILE A 103 -13.34 -6.13 8.59
CA ILE A 103 -12.43 -4.99 8.52
C ILE A 103 -11.64 -4.98 7.22
N MET A 104 -11.46 -3.79 6.64
CA MET A 104 -10.60 -3.53 5.49
C MET A 104 -9.48 -2.59 5.90
N VAL A 105 -8.24 -3.07 5.93
CA VAL A 105 -7.10 -2.32 6.51
C VAL A 105 -5.77 -2.88 6.00
N THR A 106 -4.70 -2.08 6.05
CA THR A 106 -3.34 -2.60 5.81
C THR A 106 -2.92 -3.57 6.92
N PRO A 107 -2.22 -4.67 6.62
CA PRO A 107 -1.84 -5.67 7.62
C PRO A 107 -0.92 -5.11 8.71
N SER A 108 0.00 -4.19 8.41
CA SER A 108 0.86 -3.55 9.43
C SER A 108 0.05 -2.72 10.43
N TYR A 109 -0.89 -1.91 9.95
CA TYR A 109 -1.76 -1.12 10.82
C TYR A 109 -2.73 -1.99 11.62
N CYS A 110 -3.15 -3.14 11.09
CA CYS A 110 -3.97 -4.10 11.83
C CYS A 110 -3.25 -4.57 13.09
N LEU A 111 -1.97 -4.92 13.04
CA LEU A 111 -1.21 -5.33 14.21
C LEU A 111 -1.19 -4.26 15.31
N ASN A 112 -1.05 -2.99 14.94
CA ASN A 112 -1.16 -1.87 15.88
C ASN A 112 -2.57 -1.72 16.47
N LEU A 113 -3.59 -1.97 15.66
CA LEU A 113 -4.98 -1.94 16.12
C LEU A 113 -5.27 -3.09 17.09
N ILE A 114 -4.65 -4.26 16.89
CA ILE A 114 -4.77 -5.42 17.80
C ILE A 114 -4.20 -5.07 19.17
N GLU A 115 -3.00 -4.48 19.24
CA GLU A 115 -2.40 -4.04 20.51
C GLU A 115 -3.33 -3.09 21.28
N GLU A 116 -3.94 -2.15 20.56
CA GLU A 116 -4.87 -1.20 21.16
C GLU A 116 -6.20 -1.84 21.56
N LEU A 117 -6.71 -2.80 20.78
CA LEU A 117 -7.90 -3.59 21.13
C LEU A 117 -7.65 -4.43 22.39
N GLU A 118 -6.50 -5.10 22.49
CA GLU A 118 -6.12 -5.87 23.68
C GLU A 118 -6.04 -4.97 24.91
N ARG A 119 -5.42 -3.78 24.79
CA ARG A 119 -5.39 -2.79 25.88
C ARG A 119 -6.81 -2.44 26.36
N GLN A 120 -7.73 -2.30 25.43
CA GLN A 120 -9.11 -1.90 25.69
C GLN A 120 -10.04 -3.06 26.14
N LEU A 121 -9.71 -4.30 25.81
CA LEU A 121 -10.50 -5.51 26.08
C LEU A 121 -9.94 -6.39 27.21
N GLY A 122 -8.88 -5.94 27.88
CA GLY A 122 -8.31 -6.66 29.03
C GLY A 122 -7.27 -7.73 28.65
N GLY A 123 -6.60 -7.57 27.51
CA GLY A 123 -5.44 -8.36 27.09
C GLY A 123 -5.70 -9.35 25.95
N ASP A 124 -6.95 -9.47 25.49
CA ASP A 124 -7.32 -10.40 24.42
C ASP A 124 -8.30 -9.74 23.44
N ALA A 125 -7.98 -9.75 22.15
CA ALA A 125 -8.82 -9.21 21.09
C ALA A 125 -9.56 -10.30 20.29
N SER A 126 -9.34 -11.58 20.58
CA SER A 126 -9.89 -12.71 19.82
C SER A 126 -11.40 -12.89 19.94
N GLY A 127 -12.00 -12.27 20.96
CA GLY A 127 -13.45 -12.22 21.19
C GLY A 127 -14.14 -10.98 20.61
N CYS A 128 -13.46 -10.16 19.80
CA CYS A 128 -14.12 -9.05 19.12
C CYS A 128 -15.12 -9.54 18.06
N SER A 129 -15.98 -8.65 17.56
CA SER A 129 -17.06 -9.00 16.62
C SER A 129 -16.57 -9.37 15.21
N LEU A 130 -15.30 -9.09 14.90
CA LEU A 130 -14.75 -9.32 13.57
C LEU A 130 -14.71 -10.82 13.28
N ARG A 131 -15.07 -11.19 12.06
CA ARG A 131 -15.00 -12.55 11.53
C ARG A 131 -13.99 -12.67 10.39
N VAL A 132 -13.89 -11.63 9.56
CA VAL A 132 -13.01 -11.59 8.38
C VAL A 132 -12.24 -10.28 8.32
N GLY A 133 -10.94 -10.37 8.03
CA GLY A 133 -10.10 -9.23 7.69
C GLY A 133 -9.65 -9.29 6.24
N VAL A 134 -9.77 -8.17 5.53
CA VAL A 134 -9.36 -8.03 4.13
C VAL A 134 -8.18 -7.06 4.06
N PHE A 135 -7.00 -7.60 3.79
CA PHE A 135 -5.70 -6.94 3.92
C PHE A 135 -5.02 -6.76 2.57
N GLY A 136 -4.38 -5.61 2.38
CA GLY A 136 -3.77 -5.25 1.10
C GLY A 136 -3.02 -3.93 1.18
N ALA A 137 -2.71 -3.38 -0.01
CA ALA A 137 -1.88 -2.19 -0.23
C ALA A 137 -0.40 -2.32 0.17
N GLU A 138 0.01 -3.43 0.77
CA GLU A 138 1.41 -3.77 1.02
C GLU A 138 1.61 -5.29 1.06
N PRO A 139 2.82 -5.79 0.75
CA PRO A 139 3.15 -7.20 0.95
C PRO A 139 3.11 -7.58 2.43
N TRP A 140 2.68 -8.80 2.71
CA TRP A 140 2.65 -9.39 4.04
C TRP A 140 3.05 -10.86 3.96
N THR A 141 3.42 -11.48 5.09
CA THR A 141 3.95 -12.86 5.13
C THR A 141 2.93 -13.85 5.69
N GLN A 142 3.20 -15.17 5.58
CA GLN A 142 2.30 -16.19 6.15
C GLN A 142 2.37 -16.16 7.68
N ALA A 143 3.53 -15.79 8.23
CA ALA A 143 3.68 -15.56 9.66
C ALA A 143 2.80 -14.40 10.14
N MET A 144 2.78 -13.28 9.42
CA MET A 144 1.92 -12.13 9.74
C MET A 144 0.43 -12.49 9.64
N ARG A 145 0.03 -13.27 8.62
CA ARG A 145 -1.34 -13.78 8.50
C ARG A 145 -1.74 -14.57 9.73
N LYS A 146 -0.99 -15.61 10.08
CA LYS A 146 -1.26 -16.48 11.24
C LYS A 146 -1.32 -15.70 12.55
N GLU A 147 -0.48 -14.67 12.70
CA GLU A 147 -0.47 -13.84 13.90
C GLU A 147 -1.75 -12.98 14.03
N ILE A 148 -2.18 -12.36 12.94
CA ILE A 148 -3.43 -11.59 12.90
C ILE A 148 -4.62 -12.51 13.17
N GLU A 149 -4.69 -13.66 12.50
CA GLU A 149 -5.78 -14.64 12.68
C GLU A 149 -5.85 -15.15 14.11
N ARG A 150 -4.70 -15.47 14.71
CA ARG A 150 -4.60 -15.95 16.10
C ARG A 150 -5.05 -14.88 17.10
N ARG A 151 -4.62 -13.63 16.96
CA ARG A 151 -4.91 -12.56 17.95
C ARG A 151 -6.30 -11.95 17.81
N LEU A 152 -6.89 -11.97 16.62
CA LEU A 152 -8.25 -11.46 16.39
C LEU A 152 -9.33 -12.54 16.29
N GLY A 153 -8.97 -13.82 16.14
CA GLY A 153 -9.95 -14.89 15.95
C GLY A 153 -10.67 -14.82 14.59
N ILE A 154 -10.01 -14.28 13.56
CA ILE A 154 -10.59 -14.06 12.22
C ILE A 154 -9.95 -14.93 11.15
N THR A 155 -10.57 -14.97 9.97
CA THR A 155 -9.88 -15.36 8.73
C THR A 155 -9.30 -14.13 8.03
N ALA A 156 -8.02 -14.17 7.66
CA ALA A 156 -7.32 -13.06 7.05
C ALA A 156 -7.08 -13.31 5.55
N LEU A 157 -7.65 -12.46 4.71
CA LEU A 157 -7.67 -12.62 3.25
C LEU A 157 -6.94 -11.48 2.54
N ASP A 158 -6.30 -11.80 1.41
CA ASP A 158 -5.49 -10.88 0.62
C ASP A 158 -6.30 -10.20 -0.50
N ILE A 159 -6.28 -8.86 -0.53
CA ILE A 159 -6.82 -8.03 -1.62
C ILE A 159 -5.68 -7.30 -2.32
N TYR A 160 -5.61 -7.43 -3.63
CA TYR A 160 -4.57 -6.81 -4.44
C TYR A 160 -5.15 -5.74 -5.37
N GLY A 161 -4.34 -4.71 -5.64
CA GLY A 161 -4.65 -3.69 -6.61
C GLY A 161 -3.68 -2.52 -6.59
N LEU A 162 -3.66 -1.77 -7.69
CA LEU A 162 -2.84 -0.59 -7.91
C LEU A 162 -3.64 0.47 -8.67
N SER A 163 -3.36 1.74 -8.41
CA SER A 163 -4.11 2.89 -8.94
C SER A 163 -4.22 2.92 -10.46
N GLU A 164 -3.14 2.57 -11.14
CA GLU A 164 -2.98 2.67 -12.59
C GLU A 164 -3.94 1.70 -13.30
N VAL A 165 -4.13 0.52 -12.73
CA VAL A 165 -5.08 -0.48 -13.23
C VAL A 165 -6.50 -0.11 -12.79
N MET A 166 -6.75 0.04 -11.48
CA MET A 166 -8.06 0.50 -10.97
C MET A 166 -7.97 1.03 -9.53
N GLY A 167 -7.37 0.26 -8.63
CA GLY A 167 -7.41 0.43 -7.18
C GLY A 167 -7.52 -0.95 -6.52
N PRO A 168 -7.83 -1.06 -5.20
CA PRO A 168 -8.19 -2.35 -4.60
C PRO A 168 -9.26 -3.09 -5.40
N GLY A 169 -9.17 -4.42 -5.42
CA GLY A 169 -10.10 -5.29 -6.11
C GLY A 169 -9.64 -5.69 -7.50
N VAL A 170 -8.37 -5.53 -7.90
CA VAL A 170 -7.85 -6.18 -9.12
C VAL A 170 -7.84 -7.70 -8.95
N ALA A 171 -7.47 -8.16 -7.76
CA ALA A 171 -7.58 -9.55 -7.35
C ALA A 171 -7.98 -9.66 -5.88
N MET A 172 -8.65 -10.77 -5.51
CA MET A 172 -9.10 -11.04 -4.15
C MET A 172 -9.03 -12.53 -3.82
N GLU A 173 -8.51 -12.86 -2.65
CA GLU A 173 -8.47 -14.23 -2.15
C GLU A 173 -9.87 -14.70 -1.73
N CYS A 174 -10.20 -15.95 -2.05
CA CYS A 174 -11.51 -16.53 -1.72
C CYS A 174 -11.48 -17.16 -0.33
N LEU A 175 -12.52 -16.91 0.48
CA LEU A 175 -12.63 -17.41 1.85
C LEU A 175 -12.58 -18.94 1.93
N GLU A 176 -13.14 -19.62 0.92
CA GLU A 176 -13.19 -21.09 0.87
C GLU A 176 -11.82 -21.78 0.66
N THR A 177 -10.85 -21.11 0.06
CA THR A 177 -9.57 -21.74 -0.31
C THR A 177 -8.35 -21.09 0.35
N THR A 178 -8.37 -19.77 0.59
CA THR A 178 -7.24 -19.05 1.23
C THR A 178 -5.88 -19.31 0.55
N ASP A 179 -5.91 -19.47 -0.77
CA ASP A 179 -4.79 -19.94 -1.59
C ASP A 179 -4.25 -18.86 -2.54
N GLY A 180 -4.36 -17.58 -2.16
CA GLY A 180 -3.88 -16.43 -2.93
C GLY A 180 -4.98 -15.71 -3.72
N PRO A 181 -4.74 -14.44 -4.12
CA PRO A 181 -5.77 -13.64 -4.78
C PRO A 181 -6.19 -14.20 -6.14
N THR A 182 -7.50 -14.43 -6.32
CA THR A 182 -8.10 -14.69 -7.64
C THR A 182 -8.17 -13.38 -8.41
N ILE A 183 -7.64 -13.35 -9.64
CA ILE A 183 -7.63 -12.18 -10.50
C ILE A 183 -8.99 -12.07 -11.21
N TRP A 184 -9.62 -10.90 -11.22
CA TRP A 184 -10.83 -10.67 -12.00
C TRP A 184 -10.48 -10.40 -13.46
N GLU A 185 -9.98 -11.43 -14.13
CA GLU A 185 -9.38 -11.33 -15.48
C GLU A 185 -10.39 -11.04 -16.61
N ASP A 186 -11.69 -11.02 -16.28
CA ASP A 186 -12.74 -10.43 -17.12
C ASP A 186 -12.64 -8.90 -17.21
N HIS A 187 -11.98 -8.24 -16.25
CA HIS A 187 -11.70 -6.81 -16.26
C HIS A 187 -10.21 -6.49 -16.42
N PHE A 188 -9.32 -7.35 -15.92
CA PHE A 188 -7.87 -7.10 -15.87
C PHE A 188 -7.08 -8.31 -16.35
N TYR A 189 -6.70 -8.32 -17.63
CA TYR A 189 -5.97 -9.43 -18.23
C TYR A 189 -4.53 -9.50 -17.70
N PRO A 190 -4.13 -10.60 -17.01
CA PRO A 190 -2.80 -10.71 -16.42
C PRO A 190 -1.80 -11.42 -17.34
N GLU A 191 -0.55 -11.00 -17.24
CA GLU A 191 0.60 -11.67 -17.86
C GLU A 191 1.79 -11.69 -16.89
N ILE A 192 2.67 -12.69 -17.03
CA ILE A 192 3.97 -12.70 -16.36
C ILE A 192 5.06 -12.58 -17.42
N VAL A 193 6.03 -11.70 -17.17
CA VAL A 193 7.21 -11.55 -18.04
C VAL A 193 8.50 -11.60 -17.25
N ASN A 194 9.60 -11.93 -17.93
CA ASN A 194 10.93 -11.74 -17.37
C ASN A 194 11.17 -10.23 -17.15
N PRO A 195 11.55 -9.80 -15.93
CA PRO A 195 11.72 -8.38 -15.61
C PRO A 195 12.85 -7.70 -16.40
N HIS A 196 13.83 -8.46 -16.90
CA HIS A 196 15.01 -7.92 -17.59
C HIS A 196 14.75 -7.65 -19.08
N ASP A 197 14.20 -8.63 -19.81
CA ASP A 197 14.03 -8.56 -21.27
C ASP A 197 12.57 -8.46 -21.72
N GLY A 198 11.61 -8.61 -20.80
CA GLY A 198 10.17 -8.53 -21.09
C GLY A 198 9.60 -9.75 -21.83
N THR A 199 10.35 -10.85 -21.94
CA THR A 199 9.86 -12.09 -22.55
C THR A 199 8.71 -12.70 -21.74
N PRO A 200 7.58 -13.11 -22.36
CA PRO A 200 6.49 -13.78 -21.64
C PRO A 200 6.94 -15.10 -21.02
N LEU A 201 6.47 -15.35 -19.79
CA LEU A 201 6.71 -16.58 -19.04
C LEU A 201 5.42 -17.40 -18.95
N ALA A 202 5.55 -18.71 -18.79
CA ALA A 202 4.41 -19.60 -18.64
C ALA A 202 3.76 -19.46 -17.25
N ASP A 203 2.48 -19.82 -17.14
CA ASP A 203 1.81 -19.91 -15.83
C ASP A 203 2.60 -20.86 -14.91
N GLY A 204 2.79 -20.44 -13.66
CA GLY A 204 3.63 -21.13 -12.66
C GLY A 204 5.07 -20.60 -12.53
N GLU A 205 5.59 -19.90 -13.53
CA GLU A 205 6.92 -19.29 -13.49
C GLU A 205 6.91 -17.92 -12.79
N HIS A 206 7.96 -17.64 -12.01
CA HIS A 206 8.11 -16.35 -11.32
C HIS A 206 8.63 -15.27 -12.26
N GLY A 207 7.96 -14.12 -12.25
CA GLY A 207 8.37 -12.95 -13.03
C GLY A 207 7.63 -11.68 -12.60
N GLU A 208 7.66 -10.68 -13.45
CA GLU A 208 6.97 -9.41 -13.26
C GLU A 208 5.54 -9.48 -13.78
N LEU A 209 4.59 -9.05 -12.96
CA LEU A 209 3.17 -8.99 -13.32
C LEU A 209 2.88 -7.80 -14.22
N LEU A 210 2.13 -8.06 -15.29
CA LEU A 210 1.57 -7.06 -16.18
C LEU A 210 0.05 -7.14 -16.18
N PHE A 211 -0.59 -6.00 -16.42
CA PHE A 211 -2.03 -5.93 -16.65
C PHE A 211 -2.40 -5.17 -17.91
N THR A 212 -3.42 -5.67 -18.59
CA THR A 212 -4.20 -4.92 -19.59
C THR A 212 -5.63 -4.74 -19.09
N THR A 213 -6.13 -3.51 -19.02
CA THR A 213 -7.53 -3.26 -18.63
C THR A 213 -8.47 -3.51 -19.81
N LEU A 214 -9.50 -4.31 -19.59
CA LEU A 214 -10.46 -4.71 -20.63
C LEU A 214 -11.72 -3.85 -20.68
N THR A 215 -12.00 -3.11 -19.60
CA THR A 215 -13.29 -2.42 -19.38
C THR A 215 -13.15 -0.97 -18.91
N LYS A 216 -11.91 -0.45 -18.84
CA LYS A 216 -11.62 0.89 -18.32
C LYS A 216 -11.61 1.93 -19.44
N GLU A 217 -12.33 3.03 -19.24
CA GLU A 217 -12.59 4.05 -20.25
C GLU A 217 -11.66 5.26 -20.13
N ALA A 218 -11.57 5.88 -18.95
CA ALA A 218 -10.85 7.15 -18.81
C ALA A 218 -9.33 6.98 -18.95
N LEU A 219 -8.80 5.86 -18.46
CA LEU A 219 -7.38 5.56 -18.50
C LEU A 219 -7.15 4.06 -18.75
N PRO A 220 -7.42 3.56 -19.98
CA PRO A 220 -7.07 2.21 -20.35
C PRO A 220 -5.55 2.05 -20.32
N VAL A 221 -5.08 0.95 -19.75
CA VAL A 221 -3.66 0.59 -19.76
C VAL A 221 -3.47 -0.71 -20.52
N ILE A 222 -2.45 -0.75 -21.37
CA ILE A 222 -2.09 -1.89 -22.21
C ILE A 222 -0.72 -2.38 -21.77
N ARG A 223 -0.63 -3.65 -21.35
CA ARG A 223 0.61 -4.28 -20.87
C ARG A 223 1.33 -3.44 -19.80
N TYR A 224 0.59 -2.89 -18.84
CA TYR A 224 1.15 -2.07 -17.78
C TYR A 224 2.05 -2.92 -16.87
N ARG A 225 3.33 -2.56 -16.79
CA ARG A 225 4.33 -3.17 -15.93
C ARG A 225 4.13 -2.74 -14.48
N THR A 226 3.59 -3.61 -13.62
CA THR A 226 3.30 -3.27 -12.21
C THR A 226 4.56 -3.15 -11.36
N ARG A 227 5.66 -3.77 -11.85
CA ARG A 227 6.91 -4.02 -11.12
C ARG A 227 6.77 -4.99 -9.96
N ASP A 228 5.60 -5.55 -9.71
CA ASP A 228 5.41 -6.55 -8.67
C ASP A 228 5.85 -7.94 -9.17
N LEU A 229 6.61 -8.65 -8.34
CA LEU A 229 7.10 -9.99 -8.63
C LEU A 229 6.18 -11.05 -8.05
N THR A 230 5.68 -11.93 -8.91
CA THR A 230 4.76 -13.04 -8.56
C THR A 230 4.76 -14.08 -9.68
N ARG A 231 3.80 -15.00 -9.66
CA ARG A 231 3.48 -15.96 -10.72
C ARG A 231 1.97 -16.14 -10.82
N LEU A 232 1.50 -16.57 -11.98
CA LEU A 232 0.12 -16.99 -12.17
C LEU A 232 -0.05 -18.46 -11.76
N LEU A 233 -1.17 -18.74 -11.11
CA LEU A 233 -1.56 -20.07 -10.64
C LEU A 233 -2.94 -20.42 -11.23
N PRO A 234 -3.22 -21.72 -11.48
CA PRO A 234 -4.54 -22.15 -11.94
C PRO A 234 -5.67 -21.73 -10.99
N GLY A 235 -6.85 -21.43 -11.54
CA GLY A 235 -8.05 -21.16 -10.75
C GLY A 235 -8.46 -22.36 -9.88
N THR A 236 -9.03 -22.09 -8.71
CA THR A 236 -9.50 -23.11 -7.74
C THR A 236 -10.95 -22.86 -7.35
N ALA A 237 -11.21 -21.87 -6.48
CA ALA A 237 -12.56 -21.48 -6.06
C ALA A 237 -13.37 -20.85 -7.21
N ARG A 238 -12.70 -20.29 -8.21
CA ARG A 238 -13.28 -19.63 -9.38
C ARG A 238 -12.58 -20.14 -10.63
N THR A 239 -13.22 -19.92 -11.78
CA THR A 239 -12.63 -20.22 -13.09
C THR A 239 -11.38 -19.39 -13.36
N MET A 240 -11.37 -18.12 -12.93
CA MET A 240 -10.26 -17.22 -13.14
C MET A 240 -9.00 -17.68 -12.40
N ARG A 241 -7.84 -17.39 -13.00
CA ARG A 241 -6.52 -17.66 -12.43
C ARG A 241 -6.28 -16.88 -11.14
N ARG A 242 -5.35 -17.38 -10.34
CA ARG A 242 -4.84 -16.71 -9.14
C ARG A 242 -3.48 -16.12 -9.40
N MET A 243 -3.10 -15.14 -8.58
CA MET A 243 -1.71 -14.76 -8.40
C MET A 243 -1.19 -15.37 -7.10
N ASP A 244 0.09 -15.75 -7.10
CA ASP A 244 0.80 -15.98 -5.85
C ASP A 244 1.03 -14.63 -5.14
N ARG A 245 1.48 -14.69 -3.89
CA ARG A 245 1.80 -13.50 -3.12
C ARG A 245 2.93 -12.72 -3.77
N ILE A 246 2.90 -11.40 -3.61
CA ILE A 246 3.97 -10.54 -4.09
C ILE A 246 5.24 -10.80 -3.28
N SER A 247 6.28 -11.33 -3.95
CA SER A 247 7.56 -11.64 -3.33
C SER A 247 8.48 -10.43 -3.23
N GLY A 248 8.19 -9.37 -3.98
CA GLY A 248 8.98 -8.14 -4.00
C GLY A 248 8.65 -7.30 -5.22
N ARG A 249 9.51 -6.32 -5.51
CA ARG A 249 9.40 -5.46 -6.70
C ARG A 249 10.67 -5.49 -7.53
N SER A 250 10.55 -5.23 -8.83
CA SER A 250 11.67 -5.10 -9.77
C SER A 250 12.27 -3.69 -9.82
N ASP A 251 11.73 -2.74 -9.05
CA ASP A 251 12.20 -1.36 -8.93
C ASP A 251 12.61 -1.00 -7.48
N ASP A 252 13.16 0.21 -7.30
CA ASP A 252 13.65 0.71 -6.01
C ASP A 252 12.51 1.31 -5.12
N MET A 253 11.24 0.99 -5.39
CA MET A 253 10.10 1.54 -4.65
C MET A 253 9.98 0.95 -3.24
N LEU A 254 9.83 1.81 -2.24
CA LEU A 254 9.55 1.43 -0.87
C LEU A 254 8.05 1.51 -0.59
N ILE A 255 7.56 0.66 0.31
CA ILE A 255 6.20 0.76 0.86
C ILE A 255 6.34 0.97 2.37
N ILE A 256 5.94 2.15 2.84
CA ILE A 256 6.00 2.53 4.26
C ILE A 256 4.57 2.72 4.77
N ARG A 257 4.06 1.74 5.54
CA ARG A 257 2.70 1.75 6.10
C ARG A 257 1.64 1.89 5.00
N GLY A 258 1.73 1.06 3.95
CA GLY A 258 0.87 1.12 2.76
C GLY A 258 1.05 2.32 1.83
N VAL A 259 2.01 3.23 2.09
CA VAL A 259 2.31 4.37 1.21
C VAL A 259 3.53 4.06 0.34
N ASN A 260 3.36 4.11 -0.98
CA ASN A 260 4.45 4.00 -1.95
C ASN A 260 5.39 5.21 -1.83
N VAL A 261 6.69 4.97 -1.76
CA VAL A 261 7.73 6.00 -1.60
C VAL A 261 8.91 5.64 -2.50
N PHE A 262 9.23 6.50 -3.46
CA PHE A 262 10.45 6.36 -4.24
C PHE A 262 11.59 7.16 -3.60
N PRO A 263 12.82 6.60 -3.55
CA PRO A 263 13.99 7.34 -3.08
C PRO A 263 14.20 8.69 -3.77
N SER A 264 13.85 8.79 -5.06
CA SER A 264 13.93 10.01 -5.86
C SER A 264 12.91 11.08 -5.45
N GLN A 265 11.75 10.71 -4.88
CA GLN A 265 10.82 11.71 -4.31
C GLN A 265 11.43 12.40 -3.09
N LEU A 266 12.12 11.63 -2.24
CA LEU A 266 12.82 12.18 -1.08
C LEU A 266 14.01 13.03 -1.50
N GLU A 267 14.76 12.61 -2.53
CA GLU A 267 15.81 13.42 -3.14
C GLU A 267 15.27 14.77 -3.60
N GLU A 268 14.13 14.81 -4.31
CA GLU A 268 13.54 16.05 -4.79
C GLU A 268 13.18 17.01 -3.65
N GLU A 269 12.70 16.50 -2.52
CA GLU A 269 12.43 17.33 -1.35
C GLU A 269 13.72 17.79 -0.65
N ILE A 270 14.76 16.95 -0.62
CA ILE A 270 16.07 17.28 -0.03
C ILE A 270 16.77 18.40 -0.82
N VAL A 271 16.82 18.31 -2.15
CA VAL A 271 17.57 19.27 -2.98
C VAL A 271 16.96 20.68 -2.99
N LYS A 272 15.72 20.84 -2.51
CA LYS A 272 15.06 22.14 -2.33
C LYS A 272 15.63 22.95 -1.15
N PHE A 273 16.43 22.33 -0.27
CA PHE A 273 17.08 23.01 0.86
C PHE A 273 18.48 23.48 0.49
N GLU A 274 18.73 24.78 0.59
CA GLU A 274 20.03 25.37 0.24
C GLU A 274 21.18 24.77 1.05
N HIS A 275 20.94 24.39 2.30
CA HIS A 275 21.96 23.88 3.23
C HIS A 275 22.30 22.39 3.04
N LEU A 276 21.46 21.65 2.32
CA LEU A 276 21.60 20.19 2.18
C LEU A 276 22.22 19.83 0.84
N SER A 277 23.14 18.88 0.87
CA SER A 277 23.68 18.27 -0.34
C SER A 277 22.71 17.21 -0.88
N PRO A 278 22.83 16.79 -2.15
CA PRO A 278 22.05 15.68 -2.70
C PRO A 278 22.51 14.30 -2.18
N HIS A 279 23.47 14.24 -1.25
CA HIS A 279 23.91 12.98 -0.65
C HIS A 279 23.02 12.62 0.52
N TYR A 280 22.29 11.52 0.36
CA TYR A 280 21.38 10.98 1.36
C TYR A 280 21.40 9.45 1.38
N GLN A 281 20.97 8.92 2.52
CA GLN A 281 20.81 7.50 2.76
C GLN A 281 19.48 7.28 3.49
N LEU A 282 18.73 6.28 3.03
CA LEU A 282 17.45 5.86 3.56
C LEU A 282 17.66 4.58 4.35
N GLU A 283 17.22 4.57 5.60
CA GLU A 283 17.23 3.37 6.44
C GLU A 283 15.78 3.00 6.77
N VAL A 284 15.33 1.91 6.15
CA VAL A 284 14.01 1.34 6.42
C VAL A 284 14.14 0.43 7.63
N ASN A 285 13.43 0.76 8.69
CA ASN A 285 13.44 0.03 9.96
C ASN A 285 12.02 -0.40 10.32
N ARG A 286 11.89 -1.34 11.24
CA ARG A 286 10.60 -1.71 11.83
C ARG A 286 10.62 -1.39 13.33
N ARG A 287 9.70 -0.53 13.79
CA ARG A 287 9.49 -0.21 15.21
C ARG A 287 8.19 -0.85 15.67
N GLY A 288 8.29 -1.92 16.46
CA GLY A 288 7.15 -2.78 16.75
C GLY A 288 6.68 -3.47 15.47
N HIS A 289 5.45 -3.17 15.04
CA HIS A 289 4.88 -3.72 13.80
C HIS A 289 4.81 -2.70 12.64
N LEU A 290 5.15 -1.44 12.89
CA LEU A 290 5.12 -0.41 11.85
C LEU A 290 6.49 -0.20 11.23
N ASP A 291 6.49 -0.15 9.91
CA ASP A 291 7.63 0.32 9.15
C ASP A 291 7.88 1.82 9.45
N SER A 292 9.15 2.17 9.54
CA SER A 292 9.66 3.51 9.82
C SER A 292 10.81 3.82 8.87
N LEU A 293 10.91 5.08 8.44
CA LEU A 293 11.92 5.51 7.50
C LEU A 293 12.78 6.61 8.15
N SER A 294 14.08 6.32 8.26
CA SER A 294 15.08 7.30 8.66
C SER A 294 15.77 7.84 7.41
N VAL A 295 15.87 9.16 7.31
CA VAL A 295 16.52 9.89 6.22
C VAL A 295 17.78 10.54 6.78
N LYS A 296 18.94 9.98 6.45
CA LYS A 296 20.24 10.59 6.70
C LYS A 296 20.61 11.46 5.50
N VAL A 297 20.95 12.72 5.73
CA VAL A 297 21.29 13.67 4.66
C VAL A 297 22.48 14.52 5.06
N GLU A 298 23.40 14.74 4.12
CA GLU A 298 24.60 15.54 4.36
C GLU A 298 24.35 17.04 4.19
N LEU A 299 25.00 17.85 5.03
CA LEU A 299 25.18 19.28 4.81
C LEU A 299 26.10 19.54 3.61
N LYS A 300 25.87 20.66 2.92
CA LYS A 300 26.89 21.23 2.03
C LYS A 300 28.08 21.72 2.85
N GLU A 301 29.28 21.70 2.27
CA GLU A 301 30.50 22.22 2.92
C GLU A 301 30.35 23.68 3.37
N SER A 302 29.71 24.51 2.54
CA SER A 302 29.39 25.91 2.85
C SER A 302 28.46 26.10 4.05
N SER A 303 27.77 25.04 4.48
CA SER A 303 26.81 25.03 5.58
C SER A 303 27.31 24.27 6.82
N LEU A 304 28.60 23.90 6.87
CA LEU A 304 29.19 23.23 8.04
C LEU A 304 29.16 24.11 9.31
N THR A 305 29.19 25.42 9.14
CA THR A 305 29.17 26.43 10.22
C THR A 305 27.80 26.63 10.87
N LEU A 306 26.73 25.98 10.36
CA LEU A 306 25.40 26.05 10.97
C LEU A 306 25.43 25.59 12.42
N THR A 307 24.81 26.39 13.30
CA THR A 307 24.65 26.06 14.71
C THR A 307 23.74 24.85 14.89
N HIS A 308 23.79 24.24 16.09
CA HIS A 308 22.90 23.12 16.41
C HIS A 308 21.41 23.48 16.23
N GLU A 309 21.01 24.69 16.66
CA GLU A 309 19.65 25.18 16.51
C GLU A 309 19.23 25.29 15.04
N GLN A 310 20.09 25.85 14.19
CA GLN A 310 19.82 25.96 12.74
C GLN A 310 19.70 24.59 12.07
N ARG A 311 20.56 23.62 12.45
CA ARG A 311 20.45 22.24 11.97
C ARG A 311 19.13 21.60 12.39
N CYS A 312 18.70 21.80 13.63
CA CYS A 312 17.40 21.34 14.12
C CYS A 312 16.23 21.96 13.34
N GLN A 313 16.30 23.24 13.00
CA GLN A 313 15.30 23.91 12.18
C GLN A 313 15.22 23.32 10.77
N VAL A 314 16.35 23.12 10.08
CA VAL A 314 16.39 22.49 8.75
C VAL A 314 15.83 21.06 8.81
N CYS A 315 16.18 20.29 9.85
CA CYS A 315 15.66 18.95 10.07
C CYS A 315 14.13 18.94 10.24
N HIS A 316 13.61 19.84 11.08
CA HIS A 316 12.17 19.99 11.29
C HIS A 316 11.43 20.37 10.01
N GLN A 317 11.97 21.34 9.25
CA GLN A 317 11.40 21.78 7.98
C GLN A 317 11.39 20.65 6.92
N LEU A 318 12.49 19.90 6.79
CA LEU A 318 12.55 18.77 5.87
C LEU A 318 11.57 17.67 6.26
N ARG A 319 11.49 17.32 7.55
CA ARG A 319 10.51 16.35 8.07
C ARG A 319 9.07 16.78 7.79
N HIS A 320 8.75 18.05 8.03
CA HIS A 320 7.43 18.60 7.73
C HIS A 320 7.12 18.50 6.23
N ARG A 321 8.08 18.89 5.38
CA ARG A 321 7.92 18.87 3.92
C ARG A 321 7.73 17.47 3.36
N ILE A 322 8.52 16.49 3.82
CA ILE A 322 8.33 15.07 3.46
C ILE A 322 6.93 14.61 3.88
N LYS A 323 6.48 14.95 5.09
CA LYS A 323 5.13 14.59 5.54
C LYS A 323 4.03 15.20 4.66
N SER A 324 4.17 16.46 4.27
CA SER A 324 3.18 17.17 3.44
C SER A 324 3.17 16.68 1.98
N MET A 325 4.34 16.44 1.40
CA MET A 325 4.47 16.15 -0.04
C MET A 325 4.46 14.66 -0.37
N VAL A 326 5.04 13.83 0.50
CA VAL A 326 5.15 12.38 0.32
C VAL A 326 4.11 11.61 1.14
N GLY A 327 3.59 12.22 2.23
CA GLY A 327 2.53 11.64 3.05
C GLY A 327 2.99 10.78 4.22
N ILE A 328 4.30 10.51 4.34
CA ILE A 328 4.88 9.66 5.39
C ILE A 328 5.57 10.46 6.49
N SER A 329 5.56 9.93 7.71
CA SER A 329 6.37 10.47 8.81
C SER A 329 7.76 9.83 8.77
N THR A 330 8.80 10.66 8.84
CA THR A 330 10.20 10.21 8.83
C THR A 330 10.99 10.74 10.02
N ASP A 331 12.05 10.04 10.38
CA ASP A 331 13.10 10.58 11.23
C ASP A 331 14.19 11.14 10.32
N VAL A 332 14.58 12.40 10.53
CA VAL A 332 15.59 13.07 9.69
C VAL A 332 16.84 13.30 10.52
N MET A 333 17.99 12.90 9.98
CA MET A 333 19.29 13.10 10.61
C MET A 333 20.20 13.85 9.63
N ILE A 334 20.58 15.06 10.02
CA ILE A 334 21.54 15.87 9.25
C ILE A 334 22.95 15.53 9.73
N VAL A 335 23.78 15.03 8.82
CA VAL A 335 25.18 14.65 9.08
C VAL A 335 26.14 15.60 8.37
N ASN A 336 27.41 15.61 8.78
CA ASN A 336 28.42 16.44 8.14
C ASN A 336 28.75 15.92 6.73
N CYS A 337 29.17 16.82 5.83
CA CYS A 337 29.65 16.45 4.50
C CYS A 337 30.69 15.30 4.57
N GLY A 338 30.53 14.30 3.71
CA GLY A 338 31.42 13.13 3.62
C GLY A 338 31.17 12.03 4.66
N SER A 339 30.13 12.15 5.50
CA SER A 339 29.80 11.11 6.51
C SER A 339 29.09 9.90 5.91
N ILE A 340 28.41 10.04 4.75
CA ILE A 340 27.72 8.93 4.08
C ILE A 340 28.72 8.25 3.13
N PRO A 341 28.92 6.91 3.25
CA PRO A 341 29.83 6.16 2.40
C PRO A 341 29.59 6.43 0.93
N ARG A 342 30.64 6.80 0.21
CA ARG A 342 30.59 6.97 -1.24
C ARG A 342 30.71 5.61 -1.90
N SER A 343 29.84 5.33 -2.88
CA SER A 343 29.98 4.14 -3.72
C SER A 343 30.76 4.53 -4.98
N GLU A 344 31.74 3.70 -5.37
CA GLU A 344 32.44 3.81 -6.66
C GLU A 344 31.56 3.37 -7.86
N GLY A 345 30.31 2.93 -7.60
CA GLY A 345 29.32 2.49 -8.60
C GLY A 345 27.90 3.08 -8.37
N LYS A 346 26.83 2.29 -8.59
CA LYS A 346 25.43 2.73 -8.30
C LYS A 346 25.33 2.99 -6.79
N ALA A 347 25.11 4.25 -6.41
CA ALA A 347 24.93 4.63 -5.01
C ALA A 347 23.82 3.79 -4.37
N CYS A 348 24.16 2.98 -3.37
CA CYS A 348 23.19 2.28 -2.54
C CYS A 348 22.55 3.28 -1.59
N ARG A 349 21.39 3.82 -1.97
CA ARG A 349 20.68 4.86 -1.23
C ARG A 349 19.70 4.30 -0.20
N VAL A 350 19.41 3.00 -0.23
CA VAL A 350 18.39 2.35 0.58
C VAL A 350 19.01 1.16 1.32
N PHE A 351 18.93 1.20 2.64
CA PHE A 351 19.27 0.10 3.53
C PHE A 351 17.98 -0.40 4.16
N ASP A 352 17.52 -1.57 3.71
CA ASP A 352 16.34 -2.21 4.27
C ASP A 352 16.74 -3.11 5.45
N LEU A 353 16.55 -2.59 6.66
CA LEU A 353 16.92 -3.23 7.92
C LEU A 353 15.73 -3.98 8.54
N ARG A 354 14.57 -4.06 7.87
CA ARG A 354 13.36 -4.70 8.41
C ARG A 354 13.55 -6.18 8.76
N ASN A 355 14.51 -6.85 8.12
CA ASN A 355 14.83 -8.27 8.31
C ASN A 355 16.11 -8.52 9.13
N ILE A 356 16.81 -7.49 9.62
CA ILE A 356 18.10 -7.63 10.32
C ILE A 356 17.92 -7.79 11.84
N VAL A 357 16.69 -8.04 12.31
CA VAL A 357 16.45 -8.41 13.72
C VAL A 357 16.70 -9.90 13.89
N GLY A 358 17.95 -10.27 14.15
CA GLY A 358 18.35 -11.65 14.44
C GLY A 358 19.83 -11.94 14.17
N ALA A 359 20.72 -11.39 14.98
CA ALA A 359 22.01 -11.98 15.33
C ALA A 359 22.11 -12.00 16.86
#